data_AF-A0AAW7XQK7-F1
#
_entry.id   AF-A0AAW7XQK7-F1
#
_cell.length_a   1.000
_cell.length_b   1.000
_cell.length_c   1.000
_cell.angle_alpha   90.00
_cell.angle_beta   90.00
_cell.angle_gamma   90.00
#
_symmetry.space_group_name_H-M   'P 1'
#
loop_
_entity.id
_entity.type
_entity.pdbx_description
1 polymer ?
#
loop_
_entity_poly.entity_id
_entity_poly.type
_entity_poly.pdbx_seq_one_letter_code
_entity_poly.pdbx_strand_id
1 'polypeptide(L)'
;MAEIFPFEYSESFPDRTLARIPENLKINGRNDSKLLLILRLLSGSLILEHKSSSKKITQKSNYFSADLKAYSQYWDSKFPKLIAEEYTAQQLSTFLESTNPTNRKFYNNILSELSYFFYYQNKGVHSTAFVFLYRALEHVSYAFPLIYVSKANDFSKTYRFLKDLMSGDKSAGELGFFKSFIKTIYEDDSIYESSVDFHMLLETESEQSKMFNLLESLCKGNMIADSTDKPRVLSIKYPEVGSLLITIRNRFFHFMNGGARNIESSTIGDIDLLFSLVNKNFLYWLSTILLAVVSHNALDFESTKSRIA
;
A
#
# COMPACT_ATOMS: atom_id res chain seq x y z
N MET A 1 23.42 -20.74 4.15
CA MET A 1 23.37 -19.67 5.17
C MET A 1 21.92 -19.30 5.38
N ALA A 2 21.43 -19.22 6.62
CA ALA A 2 20.07 -18.76 6.88
C ALA A 2 19.96 -17.29 6.43
N GLU A 3 18.94 -16.95 5.63
CA GLU A 3 18.68 -15.57 5.24
C GLU A 3 18.41 -14.73 6.50
N ILE A 4 19.31 -13.79 6.81
CA ILE A 4 19.13 -12.89 7.95
C ILE A 4 18.20 -11.78 7.51
N PHE A 5 16.96 -11.82 8.00
CA PHE A 5 16.00 -10.74 7.77
C PHE A 5 16.50 -9.47 8.49
N PRO A 6 16.61 -8.31 7.80
CA PRO A 6 17.36 -7.14 8.29
C PRO A 6 16.63 -6.31 9.35
N PHE A 7 15.37 -6.65 9.65
CA PHE A 7 14.56 -5.96 10.63
C PHE A 7 14.04 -6.88 11.74
N GLU A 8 13.82 -6.29 12.90
CA GLU A 8 13.08 -6.88 14.00
C GLU A 8 11.81 -6.08 14.26
N TYR A 9 10.78 -6.78 14.76
CA TYR A 9 9.47 -6.21 15.03
C TYR A 9 9.13 -6.46 16.49
N SER A 10 8.56 -5.44 17.12
CA SER A 10 8.13 -5.51 18.51
C SER A 10 6.82 -4.79 18.71
N GLU A 11 6.16 -5.16 19.80
CA GLU A 11 4.85 -4.64 20.16
C GLU A 11 4.89 -3.14 20.48
N SER A 12 3.88 -2.41 19.99
CA SER A 12 3.72 -0.97 20.26
C SER A 12 2.56 -0.69 21.23
N PHE A 13 1.77 -1.70 21.56
CA PHE A 13 0.59 -1.55 22.40
C PHE A 13 0.88 -1.55 23.89
N PRO A 14 0.11 -0.77 24.67
CA PRO A 14 0.15 -0.86 26.12
C PRO A 14 -0.50 -2.15 26.61
N ASP A 15 -0.12 -2.61 27.81
CA ASP A 15 -0.61 -3.85 28.43
C ASP A 15 -2.14 -3.97 28.46
N ARG A 16 -2.85 -2.87 28.68
CA ARG A 16 -4.32 -2.83 28.66
C ARG A 16 -4.90 -3.24 27.31
N THR A 17 -4.23 -2.90 26.21
CA THR A 17 -4.62 -3.33 24.86
C THR A 17 -4.19 -4.77 24.62
N LEU A 18 -3.02 -5.17 25.12
CA LEU A 18 -2.56 -6.57 25.01
C LEU A 18 -3.46 -7.56 25.77
N ALA A 19 -4.08 -7.13 26.86
CA ALA A 19 -5.00 -7.96 27.62
C ALA A 19 -6.32 -8.27 26.89
N ARG A 20 -6.71 -7.47 25.88
CA ARG A 20 -7.97 -7.63 25.12
C ARG A 20 -7.80 -8.28 23.76
N ILE A 21 -6.61 -8.19 23.16
CA ILE A 21 -6.40 -8.73 21.82
C ILE A 21 -6.13 -10.24 21.87
N PRO A 22 -6.65 -11.02 20.89
CA PRO A 22 -6.31 -12.43 20.74
C PRO A 22 -4.79 -12.65 20.66
N GLU A 23 -4.32 -13.79 21.17
CA GLU A 23 -2.88 -14.10 21.25
C GLU A 23 -2.18 -14.06 19.89
N ASN A 24 -2.84 -14.58 18.84
CA ASN A 24 -2.27 -14.60 17.48
C ASN A 24 -2.21 -13.22 16.82
N LEU A 25 -2.77 -12.17 17.43
CA LEU A 25 -2.64 -10.79 16.99
C LEU A 25 -1.56 -10.00 17.75
N LYS A 26 -0.94 -10.60 18.78
CA LYS A 26 0.17 -10.00 19.54
C LYS A 26 1.49 -10.21 18.82
N ILE A 27 2.39 -9.24 18.92
CA ILE A 27 3.72 -9.33 18.33
C ILE A 27 4.71 -9.88 19.37
N ASN A 28 5.25 -11.07 19.13
CA ASN A 28 6.18 -11.75 20.03
C ASN A 28 7.59 -11.93 19.45
N GLY A 29 7.81 -11.60 18.18
CA GLY A 29 9.10 -11.62 17.50
C GLY A 29 9.63 -13.00 17.12
N ARG A 30 8.92 -14.09 17.45
CA ARG A 30 9.42 -15.46 17.27
C ARG A 30 8.76 -16.23 16.15
N ASN A 31 7.48 -15.96 15.82
CA ASN A 31 6.76 -16.59 14.71
C ASN A 31 5.57 -15.76 14.18
N ASP A 32 5.63 -14.43 14.31
CA ASP A 32 4.52 -13.57 13.90
C ASP A 32 4.18 -13.75 12.41
N SER A 33 2.89 -13.83 12.11
CA SER A 33 2.39 -13.88 10.74
C SER A 33 2.91 -12.69 9.95
N LYS A 34 3.48 -12.94 8.77
CA LYS A 34 4.02 -11.85 7.93
C LYS A 34 2.91 -10.92 7.46
N LEU A 35 1.72 -11.47 7.19
CA LEU A 35 0.56 -10.66 6.88
C LEU A 35 0.15 -9.81 8.09
N LEU A 36 0.12 -10.37 9.31
CA LEU A 36 -0.13 -9.58 10.52
C LEU A 36 0.87 -8.42 10.63
N LEU A 37 2.17 -8.68 10.51
CA LEU A 37 3.19 -7.63 10.58
C LEU A 37 2.97 -6.53 9.54
N ILE A 38 2.61 -6.89 8.30
CA ILE A 38 2.26 -5.90 7.27
C ILE A 38 1.04 -5.08 7.69
N LEU A 39 -0.05 -5.72 8.13
CA LEU A 39 -1.26 -5.02 8.56
C LEU A 39 -0.95 -4.05 9.70
N ARG A 40 -0.22 -4.51 10.72
CA ARG A 40 0.21 -3.72 11.89
C ARG A 40 1.11 -2.55 11.51
N LEU A 41 2.03 -2.77 10.58
CA LEU A 41 2.96 -1.77 10.09
C LEU A 41 2.24 -0.69 9.28
N LEU A 42 1.25 -1.06 8.47
CA LEU A 42 0.46 -0.10 7.69
C LEU A 42 -0.59 0.62 8.54
N SER A 43 -1.06 0.03 9.63
CA SER A 43 -2.16 0.57 10.44
C SER A 43 -1.76 1.50 11.59
N GLY A 44 -0.48 1.77 11.84
CA GLY A 44 -0.13 2.63 12.99
C GLY A 44 0.38 1.93 14.24
N SER A 45 0.69 0.63 14.20
CA SER A 45 0.70 -0.19 15.43
C SER A 45 1.84 -1.21 15.51
N LEU A 46 3.04 -0.78 15.11
CA LEU A 46 4.23 -1.63 15.17
C LEU A 46 5.50 -0.82 15.46
N ILE A 47 6.42 -1.41 16.22
CA ILE A 47 7.79 -0.91 16.34
C ILE A 47 8.67 -1.74 15.41
N LEU A 48 9.40 -1.04 14.54
CA LEU A 48 10.37 -1.59 13.60
C LEU A 48 11.78 -1.23 14.06
N GLU A 49 12.70 -2.19 14.07
CA GLU A 49 14.13 -1.97 14.34
C GLU A 49 14.98 -2.47 13.17
N HIS A 50 15.83 -1.60 12.62
CA HIS A 50 16.82 -2.00 11.61
C HIS A 50 18.11 -2.50 12.30
N LYS A 51 18.35 -3.82 12.22
CA LYS A 51 19.35 -4.53 13.03
C LYS A 51 20.75 -3.95 12.94
N SER A 52 21.23 -3.66 11.73
CA SER A 52 22.60 -3.18 11.52
C SER A 52 22.85 -1.76 12.04
N SER A 53 21.80 -0.93 12.15
CA SER A 53 21.92 0.45 12.64
C SER A 53 21.37 0.64 14.06
N SER A 54 20.71 -0.38 14.62
CA SER A 54 19.91 -0.32 15.86
C SER A 54 18.88 0.81 15.89
N LYS A 55 18.49 1.36 14.73
CA LYS A 55 17.52 2.44 14.63
C LYS A 55 16.11 1.87 14.82
N LYS A 56 15.45 2.31 15.89
CA LYS A 56 14.06 1.98 16.22
C LYS A 56 13.11 3.05 15.69
N ILE A 57 12.02 2.62 15.07
CA ILE A 57 10.99 3.45 14.48
C ILE A 57 9.64 2.97 15.01
N THR A 58 8.94 3.82 15.77
CA THR A 58 7.55 3.57 16.13
C THR A 58 6.66 4.09 15.00
N GLN A 59 6.05 3.16 14.27
CA GLN A 59 5.10 3.51 13.22
C GLN A 59 3.78 3.92 13.89
N LYS A 60 3.24 5.10 13.53
CA LYS A 60 2.01 5.66 14.11
C LYS A 60 1.02 6.19 13.08
N SER A 61 1.24 5.96 11.78
CA SER A 61 0.35 6.46 10.72
C SER A 61 -0.51 5.31 10.19
N ASN A 62 -1.81 5.53 10.05
CA ASN A 62 -2.71 4.52 9.50
C ASN A 62 -2.92 4.73 8.00
N TYR A 63 -2.19 3.99 7.18
CA TYR A 63 -2.30 4.03 5.72
C TYR A 63 -3.57 3.37 5.18
N PHE A 64 -4.45 2.84 6.03
CA PHE A 64 -5.81 2.45 5.61
C PHE A 64 -6.83 3.60 5.72
N SER A 65 -6.39 4.79 6.18
CA SER A 65 -7.22 6.00 6.28
C SER A 65 -6.59 7.14 5.48
N ALA A 66 -7.40 7.90 4.73
CA ALA A 66 -6.91 9.03 3.93
C ALA A 66 -6.25 10.12 4.78
N ASP A 67 -6.71 10.31 6.03
CA ASP A 67 -6.15 11.28 6.97
C ASP A 67 -4.96 10.76 7.80
N LEU A 68 -4.55 9.50 7.55
CA LEU A 68 -3.46 8.80 8.21
C LEU A 68 -3.57 8.70 9.75
N LYS A 69 -4.75 8.95 10.32
CA LYS A 69 -4.95 8.94 11.79
C LYS A 69 -4.86 7.53 12.37
N ALA A 70 -3.97 7.37 13.35
CA ALA A 70 -3.76 6.13 14.06
C ALA A 70 -5.02 5.63 14.78
N TYR A 71 -5.21 4.31 14.83
CA TYR A 71 -6.20 3.71 15.73
C TYR A 71 -5.72 3.59 17.19
N SER A 72 -4.41 3.74 17.44
CA SER A 72 -3.83 3.68 18.78
C SER A 72 -4.30 2.43 19.54
N GLN A 73 -4.76 2.60 20.79
CA GLN A 73 -5.26 1.52 21.66
C GLN A 73 -6.59 0.88 21.22
N TYR A 74 -7.23 1.37 20.15
CA TYR A 74 -8.52 0.87 19.67
C TYR A 74 -8.41 0.01 18.40
N TRP A 75 -7.19 -0.31 17.97
CA TRP A 75 -6.96 -1.06 16.74
C TRP A 75 -7.75 -2.37 16.66
N ASP A 76 -7.86 -3.11 17.76
CA ASP A 76 -8.60 -4.37 17.86
C ASP A 76 -10.10 -4.24 17.58
N SER A 77 -10.66 -3.05 17.83
CA SER A 77 -12.08 -2.76 17.62
C SER A 77 -12.34 -2.01 16.31
N LYS A 78 -11.33 -1.34 15.75
CA LYS A 78 -11.46 -0.50 14.54
C LYS A 78 -10.92 -1.17 13.28
N PHE A 79 -9.76 -1.81 13.34
CA PHE A 79 -9.15 -2.40 12.16
C PHE A 79 -9.98 -3.56 11.59
N PRO A 80 -10.48 -4.53 12.39
CA PRO A 80 -11.33 -5.60 11.86
C PRO A 80 -12.56 -5.07 11.10
N LYS A 81 -13.13 -3.95 11.54
CA LYS A 81 -14.31 -3.33 10.89
C LYS A 81 -14.05 -2.79 9.49
N LEU A 82 -12.78 -2.66 9.09
CA LEU A 82 -12.42 -2.35 7.71
C LEU A 82 -12.64 -3.53 6.75
N ILE A 83 -12.74 -4.76 7.28
CA ILE A 83 -13.03 -5.98 6.50
C ILE A 83 -14.53 -6.11 6.27
N ALA A 84 -15.31 -5.99 7.33
CA ALA A 84 -16.77 -5.86 7.31
C ALA A 84 -17.27 -5.30 8.65
N GLU A 85 -18.44 -4.66 8.67
CA GLU A 85 -18.97 -3.94 9.83
C GLU A 85 -19.00 -4.78 11.13
N GLU A 86 -19.42 -6.04 11.00
CA GLU A 86 -19.52 -7.01 12.11
C GLU A 86 -18.27 -7.90 12.27
N TYR A 87 -17.20 -7.65 11.51
CA TYR A 87 -15.99 -8.47 11.56
C TYR A 87 -15.20 -8.20 12.84
N THR A 88 -14.83 -9.26 13.56
CA THR A 88 -14.23 -9.17 14.89
C THR A 88 -12.71 -9.43 14.90
N ALA A 89 -12.03 -8.99 15.96
CA ALA A 89 -10.62 -9.33 16.18
C ALA A 89 -10.41 -10.85 16.28
N GLN A 90 -11.37 -11.60 16.82
CA GLN A 90 -11.28 -13.05 16.92
C GLN A 90 -11.33 -13.72 15.55
N GLN A 91 -12.20 -13.26 14.64
CA GLN A 91 -12.23 -13.75 13.25
C GLN A 91 -10.95 -13.43 12.52
N LEU A 92 -10.43 -12.20 12.66
CA LEU A 92 -9.13 -11.82 12.10
C LEU A 92 -8.00 -12.72 12.61
N SER A 93 -7.99 -13.02 13.92
CA SER A 93 -7.03 -13.93 14.55
C SER A 93 -7.06 -15.32 13.94
N THR A 94 -8.25 -15.92 13.81
CA THR A 94 -8.42 -17.26 13.22
C THR A 94 -8.05 -17.27 11.74
N PHE A 95 -8.41 -16.23 10.98
CA PHE A 95 -8.02 -16.10 9.58
C PHE A 95 -6.49 -16.04 9.41
N LEU A 96 -5.81 -15.19 10.19
CA LEU A 96 -4.35 -15.02 10.11
C LEU A 96 -3.58 -16.28 10.52
N GLU A 97 -4.10 -17.03 11.47
CA GLU A 97 -3.55 -18.33 11.88
C GLU A 97 -3.63 -19.35 10.73
N SER A 98 -4.78 -19.42 10.03
CA SER A 98 -4.98 -20.32 8.90
C SER A 98 -4.13 -19.97 7.67
N THR A 99 -3.84 -18.68 7.48
CA THR A 99 -3.12 -18.18 6.30
C THR A 99 -1.61 -18.09 6.49
N ASN A 100 -1.11 -18.13 7.74
CA ASN A 100 0.31 -18.05 8.06
C ASN A 100 1.25 -18.96 7.22
N PRO A 101 0.91 -20.23 6.90
CA PRO A 101 1.78 -21.05 6.05
C PRO A 101 1.76 -20.68 4.57
N THR A 102 0.73 -19.98 4.09
CA THR A 102 0.48 -19.74 2.66
C THR A 102 1.20 -18.49 2.18
N ASN A 103 1.84 -18.54 1.01
CA ASN A 103 2.51 -17.39 0.37
C ASN A 103 3.55 -16.68 1.28
N ARG A 104 4.15 -17.40 2.24
CA ARG A 104 5.09 -16.84 3.22
C ARG A 104 6.23 -16.05 2.58
N LYS A 105 6.83 -16.57 1.50
CA LYS A 105 7.93 -15.89 0.78
C LYS A 105 7.47 -14.56 0.17
N PHE A 106 6.27 -14.53 -0.41
CA PHE A 106 5.69 -13.32 -0.96
C PHE A 106 5.48 -12.26 0.12
N TYR A 107 4.78 -12.59 1.20
CA TYR A 107 4.56 -11.64 2.30
C TYR A 107 5.86 -11.22 3.00
N ASN A 108 6.86 -12.11 3.06
CA ASN A 108 8.18 -11.76 3.58
C ASN A 108 8.88 -10.69 2.73
N ASN A 109 8.79 -10.80 1.40
CA ASN A 109 9.33 -9.79 0.48
C ASN A 109 8.59 -8.46 0.62
N ILE A 110 7.25 -8.47 0.60
CA ILE A 110 6.46 -7.24 0.79
C ILE A 110 6.80 -6.57 2.13
N LEU A 111 6.86 -7.34 3.21
CA LEU A 111 7.24 -6.83 4.51
C LEU A 111 8.64 -6.20 4.51
N SER A 112 9.60 -6.80 3.79
CA SER A 112 10.96 -6.25 3.65
C SER A 112 10.96 -4.92 2.91
N GLU A 113 10.29 -4.84 1.75
CA GLU A 113 10.18 -3.61 0.96
C GLU A 113 9.51 -2.48 1.79
N LEU A 114 8.40 -2.78 2.46
CA LEU A 114 7.72 -1.81 3.33
C LEU A 114 8.60 -1.38 4.51
N SER A 115 9.36 -2.30 5.12
CA SER A 115 10.25 -1.96 6.24
C SER A 115 11.36 -1.01 5.83
N TYR A 116 11.96 -1.23 4.66
CA TYR A 116 12.93 -0.29 4.10
C TYR A 116 12.28 1.05 3.71
N PHE A 117 11.07 1.05 3.14
CA PHE A 117 10.31 2.28 2.92
C PHE A 117 10.21 3.10 4.21
N PHE A 118 9.72 2.50 5.31
CA PHE A 118 9.57 3.20 6.59
C PHE A 118 10.91 3.64 7.17
N TYR A 119 11.96 2.84 7.03
CA TYR A 119 13.31 3.17 7.48
C TYR A 119 13.86 4.41 6.79
N TYR A 120 13.81 4.47 5.46
CA TYR A 120 14.31 5.61 4.69
C TYR A 120 13.39 6.84 4.81
N GLN A 121 12.07 6.63 4.86
CA GLN A 121 11.09 7.70 5.12
C GLN A 121 11.38 8.38 6.46
N ASN A 122 11.72 7.62 7.50
CA ASN A 122 12.09 8.17 8.81
C ASN A 122 13.50 8.81 8.85
N LYS A 123 14.37 8.52 7.88
CA LYS A 123 15.67 9.18 7.72
C LYS A 123 15.60 10.48 6.91
N GLY A 124 14.43 10.84 6.37
CA GLY A 124 14.28 11.98 5.46
C GLY A 124 14.79 11.71 4.04
N VAL A 125 15.16 10.47 3.72
CA VAL A 125 15.63 10.08 2.38
C VAL A 125 14.45 9.53 1.59
N HIS A 126 13.51 10.42 1.25
CA HIS A 126 12.23 10.13 0.63
C HIS A 126 12.34 9.53 -0.77
N SER A 127 13.33 9.94 -1.55
CA SER A 127 13.67 9.39 -2.86
C SER A 127 14.01 7.90 -2.80
N THR A 128 14.80 7.50 -1.81
CA THR A 128 15.13 6.08 -1.58
C THR A 128 13.93 5.34 -1.03
N ALA A 129 13.15 5.94 -0.14
CA ALA A 129 11.89 5.33 0.31
C ALA A 129 10.96 5.03 -0.88
N PHE A 130 10.83 5.97 -1.84
CA PHE A 130 10.03 5.78 -3.04
C PHE A 130 10.47 4.55 -3.85
N VAL A 131 11.77 4.27 -3.96
CA VAL A 131 12.27 3.07 -4.65
C VAL A 131 11.71 1.79 -4.02
N PHE A 132 11.73 1.69 -2.68
CA PHE A 132 11.17 0.54 -1.97
C PHE A 132 9.64 0.46 -2.09
N LEU A 133 8.95 1.60 -2.10
CA LEU A 133 7.51 1.64 -2.36
C LEU A 133 7.16 1.13 -3.76
N TYR A 134 7.93 1.55 -4.76
CA TYR A 134 7.75 1.12 -6.14
C TYR A 134 8.05 -0.38 -6.30
N ARG A 135 9.10 -0.90 -5.65
CA ARG A 135 9.38 -2.35 -5.62
C ARG A 135 8.25 -3.14 -4.98
N ALA A 136 7.65 -2.63 -3.90
CA ALA A 136 6.45 -3.22 -3.31
C ALA A 136 5.29 -3.23 -4.31
N LEU A 137 5.06 -2.13 -5.04
CA LEU A 137 4.06 -2.07 -6.11
C LEU A 137 4.31 -3.15 -7.17
N GLU A 138 5.53 -3.29 -7.66
CA GLU A 138 5.88 -4.32 -8.67
C GLU A 138 5.54 -5.72 -8.17
N HIS A 139 5.95 -6.04 -6.93
CA HIS A 139 5.66 -7.35 -6.34
C HIS A 139 4.15 -7.63 -6.24
N VAL A 140 3.34 -6.63 -5.86
CA VAL A 140 1.89 -6.84 -5.71
C VAL A 140 1.12 -6.78 -7.03
N SER A 141 1.65 -6.09 -8.04
CA SER A 141 0.96 -5.82 -9.31
C SER A 141 0.52 -7.11 -10.01
N TYR A 142 1.35 -8.16 -9.91
CA TYR A 142 1.01 -9.50 -10.41
C TYR A 142 0.36 -10.40 -9.35
N ALA A 143 0.85 -10.34 -8.11
CA ALA A 143 0.45 -11.29 -7.07
C ALA A 143 -0.96 -11.06 -6.53
N PHE A 144 -1.39 -9.81 -6.36
CA PHE A 144 -2.70 -9.49 -5.80
C PHE A 144 -3.87 -9.96 -6.66
N PRO A 145 -3.88 -9.72 -7.99
CA PRO A 145 -4.91 -10.26 -8.86
C PRO A 145 -4.99 -11.79 -8.77
N LEU A 146 -3.85 -12.48 -8.73
CA LEU A 146 -3.80 -13.95 -8.62
C LEU A 146 -4.29 -14.47 -7.27
N ILE A 147 -3.91 -13.82 -6.18
CA ILE A 147 -4.38 -14.15 -4.84
C ILE A 147 -5.90 -13.99 -4.78
N TYR A 148 -6.42 -12.89 -5.32
CA TYR A 148 -7.86 -12.61 -5.35
C TYR A 148 -8.64 -13.69 -6.09
N VAL A 149 -8.24 -14.04 -7.32
CA VAL A 149 -8.96 -15.06 -8.11
C VAL A 149 -8.84 -16.48 -7.58
N SER A 150 -7.78 -16.78 -6.82
CA SER A 150 -7.58 -18.12 -6.24
C SER A 150 -8.69 -18.50 -5.26
N LYS A 151 -9.47 -17.52 -4.80
CA LYS A 151 -10.62 -17.68 -3.90
C LYS A 151 -11.98 -17.55 -4.58
N ALA A 152 -12.00 -17.27 -5.88
CA ALA A 152 -13.25 -17.15 -6.61
C ALA A 152 -13.86 -18.54 -6.87
N ASN A 153 -15.11 -18.72 -6.42
CA ASN A 153 -15.87 -19.97 -6.54
C ASN A 153 -16.45 -20.23 -7.95
N ASP A 154 -16.37 -19.26 -8.86
CA ASP A 154 -16.91 -19.35 -10.22
C ASP A 154 -15.77 -19.37 -11.23
N PHE A 155 -15.37 -20.57 -11.65
CA PHE A 155 -14.29 -20.76 -12.63
C PHE A 155 -14.57 -20.11 -13.99
N SER A 156 -15.84 -19.93 -14.38
CA SER A 156 -16.18 -19.24 -15.63
C SER A 156 -15.95 -17.74 -15.52
N LYS A 157 -16.31 -17.13 -14.38
CA LYS A 157 -15.97 -15.74 -14.07
C LYS A 157 -14.47 -15.56 -13.89
N THR A 158 -13.79 -16.45 -13.18
CA THR A 158 -12.33 -16.43 -13.02
C THR A 158 -11.62 -16.55 -14.35
N TYR A 159 -12.08 -17.43 -15.24
CA TYR A 159 -11.52 -17.55 -16.59
C TYR A 159 -11.76 -16.30 -17.42
N ARG A 160 -12.97 -15.73 -17.43
CA ARG A 160 -13.26 -14.47 -18.14
C ARG A 160 -12.43 -13.33 -17.58
N PHE A 161 -12.33 -13.23 -16.26
CA PHE A 161 -11.51 -12.23 -15.58
C PHE A 161 -10.03 -12.37 -15.94
N LEU A 162 -9.43 -13.56 -15.80
CA LEU A 162 -8.05 -13.81 -16.21
C LEU A 162 -7.86 -13.58 -17.72
N LYS A 163 -8.85 -13.94 -18.54
CA LYS A 163 -8.82 -13.68 -19.98
C LYS A 163 -8.85 -12.19 -20.26
N ASP A 164 -9.74 -11.42 -19.67
CA ASP A 164 -9.85 -9.96 -19.85
C ASP A 164 -8.58 -9.26 -19.34
N LEU A 165 -8.05 -9.72 -18.19
CA LEU A 165 -6.77 -9.29 -17.64
C LEU A 165 -5.57 -9.58 -18.57
N MET A 166 -5.54 -10.73 -19.24
CA MET A 166 -4.46 -11.12 -20.17
C MET A 166 -4.68 -10.65 -21.61
N SER A 167 -5.90 -10.24 -21.97
CA SER A 167 -6.28 -9.75 -23.31
C SER A 167 -6.06 -8.25 -23.48
N GLY A 168 -5.65 -7.55 -22.40
CA GLY A 168 -5.22 -6.16 -22.46
C GLY A 168 -4.06 -5.95 -23.45
N ASP A 169 -3.88 -4.69 -23.86
CA ASP A 169 -2.88 -4.28 -24.84
C ASP A 169 -1.53 -4.94 -24.54
N LYS A 170 -1.02 -5.78 -25.46
CA LYS A 170 0.22 -6.57 -25.25
C LYS A 170 1.43 -5.68 -24.93
N SER A 171 1.32 -4.38 -25.22
CA SER A 171 2.29 -3.34 -24.89
C SER A 171 2.23 -2.82 -23.45
N ALA A 172 1.14 -3.06 -22.72
CA ALA A 172 0.90 -2.56 -21.35
C ALA A 172 1.43 -3.49 -20.24
N GLY A 173 1.73 -4.75 -20.55
CA GLY A 173 2.37 -5.71 -19.64
C GLY A 173 1.68 -5.85 -18.27
N GLU A 174 2.47 -6.04 -17.22
CA GLU A 174 2.03 -6.20 -15.83
C GLU A 174 1.24 -4.99 -15.28
N LEU A 175 1.43 -3.82 -15.86
CA LEU A 175 0.73 -2.61 -15.43
C LEU A 175 -0.71 -2.56 -15.95
N GLY A 176 -0.92 -2.90 -17.22
CA GLY A 176 -2.27 -3.04 -17.76
C GLY A 176 -3.09 -4.08 -16.99
N PHE A 177 -2.42 -5.15 -16.56
CA PHE A 177 -2.95 -6.19 -15.69
C PHE A 177 -3.41 -5.62 -14.33
N PHE A 178 -2.55 -4.88 -13.63
CA PHE A 178 -2.89 -4.32 -12.32
C PHE A 178 -3.98 -3.25 -12.38
N LYS A 179 -3.98 -2.40 -13.42
CA LYS A 179 -5.02 -1.37 -13.61
C LYS A 179 -6.41 -1.99 -13.82
N SER A 180 -6.48 -3.06 -14.59
CA SER A 180 -7.73 -3.81 -14.82
C SER A 180 -8.23 -4.50 -13.55
N PHE A 181 -7.32 -5.01 -12.73
CA PHE A 181 -7.64 -5.54 -11.41
C PHE A 181 -8.24 -4.49 -10.49
N ILE A 182 -7.64 -3.30 -10.38
CA ILE A 182 -8.16 -2.20 -9.55
C ILE A 182 -9.59 -1.84 -9.95
N LYS A 183 -9.87 -1.76 -11.25
CA LYS A 183 -11.24 -1.54 -11.74
C LYS A 183 -12.20 -2.62 -11.25
N THR A 184 -11.80 -3.87 -11.29
CA THR A 184 -12.69 -4.99 -10.93
C THR A 184 -13.00 -5.04 -9.44
N ILE A 185 -12.00 -4.81 -8.57
CA ILE A 185 -12.23 -4.91 -7.12
C ILE A 185 -12.99 -3.71 -6.54
N TYR A 186 -13.12 -2.61 -7.28
CA TYR A 186 -13.80 -1.41 -6.84
C TYR A 186 -14.93 -0.95 -7.79
N GLU A 187 -15.35 -1.77 -8.77
CA GLU A 187 -16.37 -1.37 -9.77
C GLU A 187 -17.67 -0.88 -9.11
N ASP A 188 -18.06 -1.50 -8.00
CA ASP A 188 -19.24 -1.16 -7.21
C ASP A 188 -18.93 -0.36 -5.92
N ASP A 189 -17.67 0.06 -5.73
CA ASP A 189 -17.24 0.81 -4.54
C ASP A 189 -17.08 2.31 -4.87
N SER A 190 -17.68 3.15 -4.03
CA SER A 190 -17.56 4.62 -4.10
C SER A 190 -16.12 5.14 -4.17
N ILE A 191 -15.13 4.37 -3.68
CA ILE A 191 -13.73 4.75 -3.76
C ILE A 191 -13.22 4.81 -5.20
N TYR A 192 -13.81 4.08 -6.15
CA TYR A 192 -13.36 4.09 -7.55
C TYR A 192 -13.57 5.45 -8.22
N GLU A 193 -14.68 6.13 -7.89
CA GLU A 193 -15.01 7.47 -8.39
C GLU A 193 -14.39 8.59 -7.54
N SER A 194 -13.65 8.25 -6.49
CA SER A 194 -12.99 9.21 -5.60
C SER A 194 -11.64 9.71 -6.14
N SER A 195 -11.01 10.62 -5.39
CA SER A 195 -9.66 11.11 -5.65
C SER A 195 -8.72 10.93 -4.45
N VAL A 196 -7.42 10.92 -4.73
CA VAL A 196 -6.36 11.02 -3.72
C VAL A 196 -5.71 12.40 -3.83
N ASP A 197 -5.66 13.12 -2.71
CA ASP A 197 -5.27 14.52 -2.67
C ASP A 197 -3.82 14.72 -2.23
N PHE A 198 -2.97 15.11 -3.19
CA PHE A 198 -1.56 15.42 -2.97
C PHE A 198 -1.41 16.88 -2.56
N HIS A 199 -1.16 17.11 -1.27
CA HIS A 199 -1.07 18.44 -0.69
C HIS A 199 0.35 19.01 -0.82
N MET A 200 0.47 20.19 -1.43
CA MET A 200 1.72 20.95 -1.56
C MET A 200 1.99 21.73 -0.26
N LEU A 201 2.34 21.01 0.81
CA LEU A 201 2.61 21.61 2.13
C LEU A 201 4.03 22.20 2.19
N LEU A 202 4.30 23.21 1.36
CA LEU A 202 5.60 23.89 1.26
C LEU A 202 5.54 25.31 1.83
N GLU A 203 6.68 25.86 2.23
CA GLU A 203 6.79 27.14 2.95
C GLU A 203 6.30 28.32 2.11
N THR A 204 6.60 28.33 0.80
CA THR A 204 6.26 29.44 -0.09
C THR A 204 5.31 29.03 -1.21
N GLU A 205 4.40 29.93 -1.60
CA GLU A 205 3.48 29.72 -2.73
C GLU A 205 4.23 29.49 -4.06
N SER A 206 5.42 30.06 -4.20
CA SER A 206 6.30 29.84 -5.36
C SER A 206 6.77 28.39 -5.45
N GLU A 207 7.19 27.79 -4.33
CA GLU A 207 7.58 26.39 -4.28
C GLU A 207 6.37 25.47 -4.47
N GLN A 208 5.23 25.79 -3.85
CA GLN A 208 3.97 25.08 -4.06
C GLN A 208 3.61 25.04 -5.54
N SER A 209 3.66 26.20 -6.22
CA SER A 209 3.36 26.32 -7.65
C SER A 209 4.34 25.53 -8.52
N LYS A 210 5.64 25.60 -8.23
CA LYS A 210 6.66 24.83 -8.97
C LYS A 210 6.41 23.33 -8.86
N MET A 211 6.17 22.83 -7.65
CA MET A 211 5.98 21.41 -7.40
C MET A 211 4.64 20.90 -7.91
N PHE A 212 3.59 21.70 -7.75
CA PHE A 212 2.28 21.44 -8.36
C PHE A 212 2.41 21.32 -9.88
N ASN A 213 3.00 22.32 -10.55
CA ASN A 213 3.15 22.32 -12.01
C ASN A 213 4.00 21.14 -12.49
N LEU A 214 5.03 20.77 -11.73
CA LEU A 214 5.84 19.57 -12.02
C LEU A 214 4.96 18.32 -12.00
N LEU A 215 4.23 18.06 -10.90
CA LEU A 215 3.38 16.87 -10.77
C LEU A 215 2.21 16.87 -11.76
N GLU A 216 1.58 18.02 -11.98
CA GLU A 216 0.53 18.23 -12.98
C GLU A 216 1.04 17.87 -14.39
N SER A 217 2.28 18.27 -14.75
CA SER A 217 2.86 17.96 -16.06
C SER A 217 3.13 16.46 -16.30
N LEU A 218 3.15 15.66 -15.24
CA LEU A 218 3.29 14.20 -15.32
C LEU A 218 1.95 13.50 -15.51
N CYS A 219 0.85 14.19 -15.24
CA CYS A 219 -0.49 13.67 -15.46
C CYS A 219 -0.81 13.65 -16.96
N LYS A 220 -1.57 12.64 -17.42
CA LYS A 220 -1.98 12.49 -18.82
C LYS A 220 -3.49 12.30 -18.90
N GLY A 221 -4.09 12.69 -20.01
CA GLY A 221 -5.52 12.44 -20.25
C GLY A 221 -6.40 12.99 -19.12
N ASN A 222 -7.23 12.13 -18.54
CA ASN A 222 -8.25 12.49 -17.55
C ASN A 222 -7.86 12.10 -16.10
N MET A 223 -6.56 12.00 -15.78
CA MET A 223 -6.05 11.61 -14.46
C MET A 223 -6.40 12.58 -13.34
N ILE A 224 -6.42 13.88 -13.66
CA ILE A 224 -6.69 14.94 -12.69
C ILE A 224 -8.19 14.95 -12.37
N ALA A 225 -8.52 15.01 -11.09
CA ALA A 225 -9.89 15.11 -10.60
C ALA A 225 -10.31 16.57 -10.43
N ASP A 226 -11.61 16.82 -10.51
CA ASP A 226 -12.21 18.16 -10.42
C ASP A 226 -12.00 18.83 -9.05
N SER A 227 -11.68 18.05 -8.01
CA SER A 227 -11.32 18.49 -6.66
C SER A 227 -9.96 19.18 -6.54
N THR A 228 -9.19 19.25 -7.63
CA THR A 228 -7.87 19.91 -7.66
C THR A 228 -7.98 21.41 -7.35
N ASP A 229 -7.21 21.88 -6.38
CA ASP A 229 -7.12 23.29 -5.95
C ASP A 229 -5.70 23.82 -6.16
N LYS A 230 -5.45 24.46 -7.31
CA LYS A 230 -4.10 24.93 -7.69
C LYS A 230 -3.71 26.19 -6.88
N PRO A 231 -2.49 26.28 -6.32
CA PRO A 231 -1.37 25.31 -6.36
C PRO A 231 -1.28 24.39 -5.14
N ARG A 232 -2.30 24.32 -4.29
CA ARG A 232 -2.24 23.71 -2.96
C ARG A 232 -2.48 22.21 -2.95
N VAL A 233 -3.39 21.72 -3.80
CA VAL A 233 -3.82 20.33 -3.82
C VAL A 233 -3.95 19.84 -5.25
N LEU A 234 -3.14 18.85 -5.61
CA LEU A 234 -3.32 18.09 -6.84
C LEU A 234 -4.14 16.83 -6.52
N SER A 235 -5.36 16.75 -7.04
CA SER A 235 -6.24 15.60 -6.82
C SER A 235 -6.19 14.67 -8.01
N ILE A 236 -5.86 13.40 -7.77
CA ILE A 236 -5.75 12.37 -8.80
C ILE A 236 -6.87 11.37 -8.62
N LYS A 237 -7.59 11.05 -9.70
CA LYS A 237 -8.63 10.01 -9.67
C LYS A 237 -8.03 8.71 -9.14
N TYR A 238 -8.72 8.07 -8.20
CA TYR A 238 -8.24 6.88 -7.53
C TYR A 238 -7.69 5.78 -8.45
N PRO A 239 -8.34 5.41 -9.57
CA PRO A 239 -7.80 4.40 -10.50
C PRO A 239 -6.52 4.82 -11.22
N GLU A 240 -6.18 6.11 -11.22
CA GLU A 240 -5.02 6.66 -11.93
C GLU A 240 -3.81 6.94 -11.04
N VAL A 241 -3.93 6.77 -9.71
CA VAL A 241 -2.81 6.99 -8.78
C VAL A 241 -1.60 6.11 -9.11
N GLY A 242 -1.84 4.83 -9.47
CA GLY A 242 -0.78 3.93 -9.94
C GLY A 242 -0.10 4.42 -11.23
N SER A 243 -0.86 4.99 -12.16
CA SER A 243 -0.34 5.57 -13.40
C SER A 243 0.60 6.74 -13.12
N LEU A 244 0.24 7.61 -12.16
CA LEU A 244 1.09 8.72 -11.73
C LEU A 244 2.38 8.23 -11.07
N LEU A 245 2.28 7.29 -10.13
CA LEU A 245 3.41 6.68 -9.43
C LEU A 245 4.44 6.12 -10.44
N ILE A 246 3.97 5.37 -11.43
CA ILE A 246 4.83 4.78 -12.46
C ILE A 246 5.40 5.85 -13.39
N THR A 247 4.63 6.89 -13.71
CA THR A 247 5.14 7.99 -14.51
C THR A 247 6.28 8.70 -13.77
N ILE A 248 6.14 9.00 -12.48
CA ILE A 248 7.23 9.54 -11.66
C ILE A 248 8.45 8.62 -11.69
N ARG A 249 8.26 7.31 -11.48
CA ARG A 249 9.34 6.32 -11.55
C ARG A 249 10.09 6.39 -12.88
N ASN A 250 9.35 6.36 -13.98
CA ASN A 250 9.91 6.36 -15.33
C ASN A 250 10.65 7.66 -15.62
N ARG A 251 10.05 8.83 -15.29
CA ARG A 251 10.62 10.14 -15.63
C ARG A 251 11.79 10.54 -14.75
N PHE A 252 11.85 10.04 -13.52
CA PHE A 252 12.93 10.37 -12.59
C PHE A 252 14.07 9.34 -12.63
N PHE A 253 13.77 8.05 -12.50
CA PHE A 253 14.79 7.00 -12.33
C PHE A 253 15.19 6.31 -13.64
N HIS A 254 14.31 6.27 -14.64
CA HIS A 254 14.63 5.73 -15.97
C HIS A 254 14.84 6.87 -16.97
N PHE A 255 15.87 7.68 -16.68
CA PHE A 255 16.28 8.84 -17.47
C PHE A 255 16.72 8.42 -18.88
N MET A 256 15.77 8.15 -19.77
CA MET A 256 16.02 7.73 -21.14
C MET A 256 16.17 8.97 -22.03
N ASN A 257 17.32 9.09 -22.72
CA ASN A 257 17.66 10.20 -23.62
C ASN A 257 16.92 10.17 -24.98
N GLY A 258 15.73 9.56 -25.07
CA GLY A 258 14.98 9.45 -26.32
C GLY A 258 13.45 9.34 -26.15
N GLY A 259 12.93 9.60 -24.95
CA GLY A 259 11.50 9.59 -24.63
C GLY A 259 10.93 10.98 -24.34
N ALA A 260 9.67 11.05 -23.92
CA ALA A 260 9.05 12.31 -23.48
C ALA A 260 9.78 12.95 -22.28
N ARG A 261 9.53 14.25 -22.01
CA ARG A 261 10.27 15.10 -21.06
C ARG A 261 10.45 14.42 -19.68
N ASN A 262 11.72 14.24 -19.28
CA ASN A 262 12.11 13.66 -17.99
C ASN A 262 12.04 14.70 -16.87
N ILE A 263 12.06 14.23 -15.62
CA ILE A 263 12.23 15.11 -14.46
C ILE A 263 13.72 15.39 -14.34
N GLU A 264 14.14 16.59 -14.73
CA GLU A 264 15.54 16.99 -14.68
C GLU A 264 15.94 17.36 -13.25
N SER A 265 16.96 16.70 -12.70
CA SER A 265 17.48 16.99 -11.36
C SER A 265 18.00 18.43 -11.22
N SER A 266 18.38 19.07 -12.33
CA SER A 266 18.76 20.49 -12.38
C SER A 266 17.60 21.46 -12.10
N THR A 267 16.34 21.00 -12.21
CA THR A 267 15.13 21.84 -12.05
C THR A 267 14.48 21.70 -10.67
N ILE A 268 14.95 20.75 -9.86
CA ILE A 268 14.43 20.50 -8.51
C ILE A 268 15.53 20.83 -7.51
N GLY A 269 15.28 21.82 -6.65
CA GLY A 269 16.24 22.23 -5.61
C GLY A 269 16.52 21.14 -4.59
N ASP A 270 15.49 20.35 -4.24
CA ASP A 270 15.60 19.20 -3.34
C ASP A 270 14.71 18.05 -3.85
N ILE A 271 15.35 16.95 -4.24
CA ILE A 271 14.67 15.75 -4.73
C ILE A 271 13.83 15.09 -3.63
N ASP A 272 14.34 15.06 -2.40
CA ASP A 272 13.62 14.45 -1.27
C ASP A 272 12.35 15.25 -0.95
N LEU A 273 12.31 16.55 -1.25
CA LEU A 273 11.10 17.36 -1.16
C LEU A 273 9.98 16.83 -2.08
N LEU A 274 10.27 16.56 -3.35
CA LEU A 274 9.30 15.98 -4.29
C LEU A 274 8.72 14.67 -3.74
N PHE A 275 9.58 13.75 -3.31
CA PHE A 275 9.13 12.44 -2.83
C PHE A 275 8.43 12.51 -1.47
N SER A 276 8.76 13.50 -0.63
CA SER A 276 8.09 13.71 0.65
C SER A 276 6.59 14.01 0.49
N LEU A 277 6.22 14.67 -0.62
CA LEU A 277 4.84 15.09 -0.93
C LEU A 277 3.97 13.95 -1.46
N VAL A 278 4.58 12.91 -2.03
CA VAL A 278 3.83 11.86 -2.76
C VAL A 278 3.88 10.49 -2.07
N ASN A 279 4.94 10.16 -1.36
CA ASN A 279 5.18 8.82 -0.81
C ASN A 279 4.04 8.31 0.07
N LYS A 280 3.53 9.16 0.97
CA LYS A 280 2.48 8.74 1.91
C LYS A 280 1.16 8.44 1.21
N ASN A 281 0.81 9.25 0.22
CA ASN A 281 -0.42 9.11 -0.57
C ASN A 281 -0.36 7.85 -1.44
N PHE A 282 0.80 7.58 -2.03
CA PHE A 282 1.03 6.34 -2.76
C PHE A 282 0.95 5.11 -1.86
N LEU A 283 1.51 5.16 -0.64
CA LEU A 283 1.38 4.05 0.29
C LEU A 283 -0.06 3.89 0.80
N TYR A 284 -0.79 4.98 1.03
CA TYR A 284 -2.22 4.93 1.36
C TYR A 284 -3.00 4.19 0.28
N TRP A 285 -2.86 4.61 -0.97
CA TRP A 285 -3.51 3.95 -2.11
C TRP A 285 -3.10 2.48 -2.27
N LEU A 286 -1.84 2.13 -2.05
CA LEU A 286 -1.39 0.74 -2.10
C LEU A 286 -2.01 -0.10 -0.96
N SER A 287 -2.15 0.52 0.22
CA SER A 287 -2.69 -0.13 1.42
C SER A 287 -4.18 -0.42 1.29
N THR A 288 -4.96 0.46 0.65
CA THR A 288 -6.38 0.20 0.37
C THR A 288 -6.53 -1.00 -0.56
N ILE A 289 -5.70 -1.13 -1.61
CA ILE A 289 -5.71 -2.30 -2.49
C ILE A 289 -5.35 -3.59 -1.73
N LEU A 290 -4.34 -3.55 -0.85
CA LEU A 290 -4.03 -4.70 0.01
C LEU A 290 -5.23 -5.06 0.90
N LEU A 291 -5.89 -4.06 1.49
CA LEU A 291 -7.07 -4.28 2.34
C LEU A 291 -8.20 -4.94 1.56
N ALA A 292 -8.47 -4.55 0.32
CA ALA A 292 -9.48 -5.20 -0.51
C ALA A 292 -9.16 -6.69 -0.75
N VAL A 293 -7.91 -7.03 -1.04
CA VAL A 293 -7.46 -8.43 -1.21
C VAL A 293 -7.59 -9.22 0.09
N VAL A 294 -7.15 -8.64 1.22
CA VAL A 294 -7.23 -9.29 2.53
C VAL A 294 -8.69 -9.50 2.94
N SER A 295 -9.55 -8.51 2.72
CA SER A 295 -10.97 -8.57 3.07
C SER A 295 -11.68 -9.64 2.25
N HIS A 296 -11.44 -9.68 0.94
CA HIS A 296 -11.97 -10.75 0.08
C HIS A 296 -11.60 -12.14 0.59
N ASN A 297 -10.31 -12.36 0.89
CA ASN A 297 -9.82 -13.65 1.39
C ASN A 297 -10.37 -14.00 2.79
N ALA A 298 -10.51 -13.01 3.67
CA ALA A 298 -11.03 -13.19 5.01
C ALA A 298 -12.52 -13.57 5.00
N LEU A 299 -13.32 -12.89 4.17
CA LEU A 299 -14.74 -13.19 4.02
C LEU A 299 -14.98 -14.54 3.33
N ASP A 300 -14.18 -14.90 2.32
CA ASP A 300 -14.23 -16.23 1.72
C ASP A 300 -13.92 -17.34 2.74
N PHE A 301 -12.89 -17.13 3.58
CA PHE A 301 -12.53 -18.04 4.67
C PHE A 301 -13.68 -18.25 5.65
N GLU A 302 -14.32 -17.17 6.13
CA GLU A 302 -15.47 -17.28 7.02
C GLU A 302 -16.64 -18.02 6.35
N SER A 303 -16.93 -17.71 5.08
CA SER A 303 -18.00 -18.39 4.33
C SER A 303 -17.76 -19.90 4.18
N THR A 304 -16.51 -20.31 3.98
CA THR A 304 -16.12 -21.72 3.84
C THR A 304 -16.19 -22.43 5.18
N LYS A 305 -15.74 -21.78 6.26
CA LYS A 305 -15.82 -22.31 7.62
C LYS A 305 -17.27 -22.56 8.04
N SER A 306 -18.19 -21.63 7.74
CA SER A 306 -19.62 -21.80 8.03
C SER A 306 -20.31 -22.91 7.23
N ARG A 307 -19.74 -23.34 6.09
CA ARG A 307 -20.28 -24.48 5.30
C ARG A 307 -19.84 -25.85 5.83
N ILE A 308 -18.76 -25.89 6.60
CA ILE A 308 -18.14 -27.12 7.12
C ILE A 308 -18.56 -27.39 8.58
N ALA A 309 -18.90 -26.34 9.32
CA ALA A 309 -19.42 -26.41 10.70
C ALA A 309 -20.91 -26.81 10.73
#